data_AF-A0A168HWY4-F1
#
_entry.id   AF-A0A168HWY4-F1
#
_cell.length_a   1.000
_cell.length_b   1.000
_cell.length_c   1.000
_cell.angle_alpha   90.00
_cell.angle_beta   90.00
_cell.angle_gamma   90.00
#
_symmetry.space_group_name_H-M   'P 1'
#
loop_
_entity.id
_entity.type
_entity.pdbx_description
1 polymer ?
#
loop_
_entity_poly.entity_id
_entity_poly.type
_entity_poly.pdbx_seq_one_letter_code
_entity_poly.pdbx_strand_id
1 'polypeptide(L)' 'NPNKTAVKLFLIPYNVTDMPKNTKTFLRQKSYVVDQDDDKKQLLRYAIHVQICRTEKKRIYLYKTMRIVFA' A
#
# COMPACT_ATOMS: atom_id res chain seq x y z
N ASN A 1 -24.32 2.51 3.47
CA ASN A 1 -23.33 3.25 4.28
C ASN A 1 -23.99 4.47 4.91
N PRO A 2 -24.51 4.35 6.15
CA PRO A 2 -25.29 5.39 6.80
C PRO A 2 -24.51 6.66 7.18
N ASN A 3 -23.16 6.60 7.22
CA ASN A 3 -22.31 7.71 7.68
C ASN A 3 -21.68 8.55 6.54
N LYS A 4 -22.06 8.32 5.27
CA LYS A 4 -21.44 8.97 4.08
C LYS A 4 -19.90 8.96 4.07
N THR A 5 -19.25 8.07 4.82
CA THR A 5 -17.79 7.98 4.86
C THR A 5 -17.34 7.35 3.56
N ALA A 6 -16.69 8.11 2.68
CA ALA A 6 -16.15 7.56 1.45
C ALA A 6 -15.09 6.50 1.78
N VAL A 7 -15.46 5.22 1.71
CA VAL A 7 -14.51 4.11 1.89
C VAL A 7 -13.81 3.91 0.55
N LYS A 8 -12.50 4.15 0.51
CA LYS A 8 -11.67 3.85 -0.66
C LYS A 8 -10.87 2.57 -0.40
N LEU A 9 -11.18 1.54 -1.18
CA LEU A 9 -10.53 0.23 -1.10
C LEU A 9 -9.26 0.23 -1.96
N PHE A 10 -8.15 -0.23 -1.38
CA PHE A 10 -6.91 -0.49 -2.10
C PHE A 10 -6.62 -1.99 -2.01
N LEU A 11 -6.60 -2.67 -3.15
CA LEU A 11 -6.20 -4.07 -3.26
C LEU A 11 -4.75 -4.11 -3.75
N ILE A 12 -3.85 -4.56 -2.88
CA ILE A 12 -2.43 -4.65 -3.17
C ILE A 12 -2.00 -6.11 -3.02
N PRO A 13 -1.78 -6.85 -4.12
CA PRO A 13 -1.27 -8.20 -4.02
C PRO A 13 0.18 -8.14 -3.50
N TYR A 14 0.40 -8.67 -2.30
CA TYR A 14 1.74 -8.78 -1.73
C TYR A 14 1.91 -10.12 -1.03
N ASN A 15 2.84 -10.93 -1.53
CA ASN A 15 3.16 -12.23 -0.95
C ASN A 15 4.28 -12.08 0.10
N VAL A 16 3.98 -12.56 1.30
CA VAL A 16 4.85 -12.51 2.48
C VAL A 16 5.26 -13.90 2.96
N THR A 17 4.97 -14.94 2.18
CA THR A 17 5.24 -16.35 2.53
C THR A 17 6.74 -16.61 2.71
N ASP A 18 7.55 -16.03 1.81
CA ASP A 18 9.02 -16.19 1.78
C ASP A 18 9.75 -15.26 2.76
N MET A 19 9.02 -14.45 3.52
CA MET A 19 9.62 -13.53 4.50
C MET A 19 10.18 -14.32 5.70
N PRO A 20 11.49 -14.26 6.01
CA PRO A 20 12.06 -15.04 7.11
C PRO A 20 11.58 -14.59 8.50
N LYS A 21 11.74 -15.42 9.53
CA LYS A 21 11.39 -15.07 10.90
C LYS A 21 12.22 -13.87 11.38
N ASN A 22 11.60 -13.01 12.20
CA ASN A 22 12.22 -11.83 12.80
C ASN A 22 12.79 -10.80 11.78
N THR A 23 12.25 -10.80 10.55
CA THR A 23 12.64 -9.84 9.51
C THR A 23 11.64 -8.69 9.40
N LYS A 24 12.04 -7.64 8.70
CA LYS A 24 11.24 -6.45 8.42
C LYS A 24 11.33 -6.17 6.92
N THR A 25 10.19 -5.81 6.33
CA THR A 25 10.09 -5.41 4.93
C THR A 25 9.16 -4.20 4.81
N PHE A 26 9.05 -3.66 3.62
CA PHE A 26 8.09 -2.61 3.30
C PHE A 26 7.42 -2.90 1.96
N LEU A 27 6.19 -2.42 1.82
CA LEU A 27 5.43 -2.39 0.58
C LEU A 27 5.34 -0.93 0.14
N ARG A 28 5.71 -0.67 -1.12
CA ARG A 28 5.51 0.61 -1.79
C ARG A 28 4.71 0.40 -3.06
N GLN A 29 3.58 1.08 -3.17
CA GLN A 29 2.78 1.09 -4.37
C GLN A 29 2.48 2.52 -4.79
N LYS A 30 2.59 2.78 -6.09
CA LYS A 30 2.14 4.00 -6.73
C LYS A 30 1.04 3.65 -7.72
N SER A 31 -0.03 4.42 -7.71
CA SER A 31 -1.11 4.34 -8.67
C SER A 31 -1.13 5.65 -9.45
N TYR A 32 -1.06 5.51 -10.77
CA TYR A 32 -1.11 6.63 -11.70
C TYR A 32 -2.44 6.60 -12.45
N VAL A 33 -2.93 7.78 -12.80
CA VAL A 33 -4.03 7.95 -13.75
C VAL A 33 -3.43 8.51 -15.03
N VAL A 34 -3.88 7.98 -16.16
CA VAL A 34 -3.54 8.50 -17.48
C VAL A 34 -4.53 9.61 -17.79
N ASP A 35 -4.04 10.81 -18.08
CA ASP A 35 -4.89 11.92 -18.52
C ASP A 35 -5.29 11.68 -19.97
N GLN A 36 -6.59 11.75 -20.28
CA GLN A 36 -7.11 11.47 -21.63
C GLN A 36 -6.62 12.48 -22.68
N ASP A 37 -6.30 13.71 -22.26
CA ASP A 37 -5.87 14.78 -23.17
C ASP A 37 -4.38 14.73 -23.51
N ASP A 38 -3.58 14.00 -22.73
CA ASP A 38 -2.13 13.95 -22.88
C ASP A 38 -1.65 12.56 -22.45
N ASP A 39 -1.79 11.56 -23.34
CA ASP A 39 -1.47 10.14 -23.11
C ASP A 39 -0.06 9.88 -22.53
N LYS A 40 0.83 10.88 -22.62
CA LYS A 40 2.19 10.85 -22.09
C LYS A 40 2.28 11.22 -20.61
N LYS A 41 1.28 11.88 -20.06
CA LYS A 41 1.31 12.43 -18.70
C LYS A 41 0.57 11.51 -17.72
N GLN A 42 1.35 10.70 -17.00
CA GLN A 42 0.85 9.92 -15.88
C GLN A 42 0.86 10.77 -14.61
N LEU A 43 -0.32 11.10 -14.09
CA LEU A 43 -0.44 11.81 -12.81
C LEU A 43 -0.43 10.80 -11.67
N LEU A 44 0.45 11.01 -10.68
CA LEU A 44 0.40 10.22 -9.45
C LEU A 44 -0.89 10.53 -8.72
N ARG A 45 -1.75 9.52 -8.56
CA ARG A 45 -3.04 9.66 -7.86
C ARG A 45 -2.93 9.18 -6.42
N TYR A 46 -2.27 8.04 -6.21
CA TYR A 46 -2.08 7.46 -4.87
C TYR A 46 -0.66 6.93 -4.71
N ALA A 47 -0.07 7.17 -3.54
CA ALA A 47 1.13 6.48 -3.12
C ALA A 47 0.95 5.91 -1.72
N ILE A 48 1.30 4.64 -1.56
CA ILE A 48 1.14 3.89 -0.32
C ILE A 48 2.52 3.37 0.09
N HIS A 49 2.88 3.61 1.34
CA HIS A 49 4.05 3.03 1.97
C HIS A 49 3.66 2.40 3.30
N VAL A 50 3.78 1.07 3.36
CA VAL A 50 3.42 0.27 4.51
C VAL A 50 4.64 -0.53 4.95
N GLN A 51 4.91 -0.53 6.24
CA GLN A 51 6.02 -1.27 6.83
C GLN A 51 5.48 -2.52 7.52
N ILE A 52 6.07 -3.68 7.21
CA ILE A 52 5.60 -5.00 7.65
C ILE A 52 6.74 -5.70 8.41
N CYS A 53 6.44 -6.33 9.54
CA CYS A 53 7.37 -7.18 10.27
C CYS A 53 6.82 -8.59 10.43
N ARG A 54 7.74 -9.57 10.47
CA ARG A 54 7.42 -10.96 10.74
C ARG A 54 7.99 -11.39 12.07
N THR A 55 7.12 -11.89 12.94
CA THR A 55 7.53 -12.44 14.24
C THR A 55 8.06 -13.86 14.13
N GLU A 56 8.70 -14.34 15.20
CA GLU A 56 9.19 -15.72 15.31
C GLU A 56 8.08 -16.77 15.17
N LYS A 57 6.86 -16.44 15.63
CA LYS A 57 5.66 -17.28 15.53
C LYS A 57 4.98 -17.20 14.16
N LYS A 58 5.70 -16.77 13.11
CA LYS A 58 5.20 -16.57 11.73
C LYS A 58 4.05 -15.57 11.58
N ARG A 59 3.70 -14.81 12.64
CA ARG A 59 2.66 -13.77 12.58
C ARG A 59 3.20 -12.52 11.91
N ILE A 60 2.33 -11.83 11.18
CA ILE A 60 2.65 -10.68 10.35
C ILE A 60 1.94 -9.47 10.93
N TYR A 61 2.68 -8.39 11.11
CA TYR A 61 2.16 -7.15 11.66
C TYR A 61 2.61 -5.97 10.81
N LEU A 62 1.78 -4.92 10.81
CA LEU A 62 2.22 -3.60 10.41
C LEU A 62 3.09 -3.02 11.53
N TYR A 63 4.21 -2.40 11.19
CA TYR A 63 5.10 -1.83 12.19
C TYR A 63 5.46 -0.38 11.87
N LYS A 64 5.67 0.43 12.90
CA LYS A 64 6.16 1.82 12.82
C LYS A 64 5.20 2.80 12.12
N THR A 65 5.22 2.91 10.80
CA THR A 65 4.43 3.94 10.09
C THR A 65 3.76 3.40 8.84
N MET A 66 2.51 3.84 8.64
CA MET A 66 1.79 3.75 7.38
C MET A 66 1.65 5.16 6.83
N ARG A 67 2.06 5.36 5.58
CA ARG A 67 1.90 6.64 4.88
C ARG A 67 1.08 6.41 3.62
N ILE A 68 0.06 7.23 3.47
CA ILE A 68 -0.82 7.24 2.30
C ILE A 68 -0.86 8.67 1.79
N VAL A 69 -0.55 8.85 0.52
CA VAL A 69 -0.59 10.14 -0.18
C VAL A 69 -1.74 10.08 -1.17
N PHE A 70 -2.54 11.14 -1.16
CA PHE A 70 -3.61 11.40 -2.11
C PHE A 70 -3.23 12.66 -2.89
N ALA A 71 -3.29 12.58 -4.21
CA ALA A 71 -3.12 13.70 -5.13
C ALA A 71 -4.29 13.71 -6.11
#